data_AF-A0A961DP04-F1
#
_entry.id   AF-A0A961DP04-F1
#
_cell.length_a   1.000
_cell.length_b   1.000
_cell.length_c   1.000
_cell.angle_alpha   90.00
_cell.angle_beta   90.00
_cell.angle_gamma   90.00
#
_symmetry.space_group_name_H-M   'P 1'
#
loop_
_entity.id
_entity.type
_entity.pdbx_description
1 polymer ?
#
loop_
_entity_poly.entity_id
_entity_poly.type
_entity_poly.pdbx_seq_one_letter_code
_entity_poly.pdbx_strand_id
1 'polypeptide(L)'
;LSGDLHRLRSTDTGFALALCDLDEFRHYNDCHGADLGDRALRTFAEVLTRTLRPSDIIARYDDDRFVCLFPSTSAQHAVAAMERVRESLVLHLALGEVAPFRASVGIVGSEEATTPEALLELAEMAIDLAKANGGNRVVVSGVTPPSVSSPSPAASPSPTASPFSDNEWS
;
A
#
# COMPACT_ATOMS: atom_id res chain seq x y z
N LEU A 1 18.10 10.22 -4.62
CA LEU A 1 16.74 10.17 -5.18
C LEU A 1 16.63 10.80 -6.58
N SER A 2 16.67 12.13 -6.76
CA SER A 2 16.48 12.74 -8.09
C SER A 2 17.51 12.29 -9.13
N GLY A 3 18.78 12.14 -8.73
CA GLY A 3 19.83 11.58 -9.60
C GLY A 3 19.63 10.10 -9.94
N ASP A 4 19.08 9.32 -9.01
CA ASP A 4 18.81 7.88 -9.20
C ASP A 4 17.61 7.67 -10.12
N LEU A 5 16.55 8.47 -9.95
CA LEU A 5 15.40 8.47 -10.85
C LEU A 5 15.81 8.86 -12.27
N HIS A 6 16.61 9.93 -12.43
CA HIS A 6 17.12 10.31 -13.74
C HIS A 6 17.97 9.18 -14.37
N ARG A 7 18.79 8.49 -13.57
CA ARG A 7 19.58 7.34 -14.04
C ARG A 7 18.68 6.19 -14.50
N LEU A 8 17.69 5.80 -13.69
CA LEU A 8 16.78 4.69 -14.02
C LEU A 8 15.90 5.01 -15.24
N ARG A 9 15.48 6.27 -15.42
CA ARG A 9 14.76 6.67 -16.65
C ARG A 9 15.64 6.66 -17.89
N SER A 10 16.94 6.87 -17.75
CA SER A 10 17.87 6.81 -18.88
C SER A 10 18.19 5.38 -19.33
N THR A 11 17.78 4.38 -18.54
CA THR A 11 17.87 2.96 -18.92
C THR A 11 16.58 2.50 -19.59
N ASP A 12 16.68 1.71 -20.67
CA ASP A 12 15.51 1.11 -21.37
C ASP A 12 14.79 0.03 -20.54
N THR A 13 15.22 -0.20 -19.30
CA THR A 13 14.60 -1.14 -18.37
C THR A 13 13.67 -0.40 -17.42
N GLY A 14 12.38 -0.76 -17.42
CA GLY A 14 11.39 -0.20 -16.50
C GLY A 14 11.76 -0.39 -15.03
N PHE A 15 11.19 0.45 -14.16
CA PHE A 15 11.39 0.39 -12.71
C PHE A 15 10.05 0.61 -11.99
N ALA A 16 10.02 0.32 -10.69
CA ALA A 16 8.93 0.71 -9.83
C ALA A 16 9.43 1.64 -8.72
N LEU A 17 8.55 2.52 -8.26
CA LEU A 17 8.76 3.38 -7.10
C LEU A 17 7.74 2.99 -6.03
N ALA A 18 8.19 2.82 -4.79
CA ALA A 18 7.33 2.75 -3.62
C ALA A 18 7.60 3.95 -2.70
N LEU A 19 6.54 4.66 -2.33
CA LEU A 19 6.55 5.62 -1.23
C LEU A 19 5.93 4.94 -0.01
N CYS A 20 6.64 4.96 1.11
CA CYS A 20 6.23 4.38 2.38
C CYS A 20 6.01 5.50 3.37
N ASP A 21 4.97 5.41 4.19
CA ASP A 21 4.60 6.39 5.20
C ASP A 21 4.25 5.63 6.49
N LEU A 22 4.88 5.99 7.62
CA LEU A 22 4.58 5.38 8.92
C LEU A 22 3.22 5.88 9.41
N ASP A 23 2.27 4.96 9.58
CA ASP A 23 0.90 5.30 9.92
C ASP A 23 0.83 6.01 11.28
N GLU A 24 0.19 7.17 11.31
CA GLU A 24 -0.08 7.94 12.53
C GLU A 24 1.21 8.32 13.30
N PHE A 25 2.35 8.50 12.61
CA PHE A 25 3.66 8.71 13.25
C PHE A 25 3.69 9.89 14.24
N ARG A 26 2.99 10.99 13.94
CA ARG A 26 2.84 12.10 14.89
C ARG A 26 2.18 11.65 16.19
N HIS A 27 1.10 10.88 16.11
CA HIS A 27 0.42 10.35 17.29
C HIS A 27 1.34 9.38 18.06
N TYR A 28 2.08 8.54 17.34
CA TYR A 28 3.10 7.67 17.93
C TYR A 28 4.14 8.47 18.72
N ASN A 29 4.65 9.57 18.16
CA ASN A 29 5.57 10.48 18.86
C ASN A 29 4.93 11.15 20.08
N ASP A 30 3.68 11.60 19.97
CA ASP A 30 2.96 12.23 21.07
C ASP A 30 2.77 11.25 22.25
N CYS A 31 2.55 9.97 21.97
CA CYS A 31 2.37 8.92 22.97
C CYS A 31 3.67 8.41 23.59
N HIS A 32 4.76 8.40 22.83
CA HIS A 32 5.98 7.69 23.22
C HIS A 32 7.25 8.55 23.32
N GLY A 33 7.17 9.80 22.89
CA GLY A 33 8.29 10.72 22.82
C GLY A 33 9.15 10.53 21.57
N ALA A 34 9.82 11.62 21.18
CA ALA A 34 10.66 11.68 19.98
C ALA A 34 11.77 10.62 19.94
N ASP A 35 12.34 10.26 21.09
CA ASP A 35 13.38 9.22 21.15
C ASP A 35 12.88 7.86 20.67
N LEU A 36 11.62 7.50 20.98
CA LEU A 36 11.03 6.24 20.49
C LEU A 36 10.59 6.37 19.04
N GLY A 37 10.18 7.56 18.60
CA GLY A 37 9.96 7.89 17.20
C GLY A 37 11.18 7.65 16.33
N ASP A 38 12.32 8.19 16.77
CA ASP A 38 13.61 7.99 16.12
C ASP A 38 14.00 6.51 16.07
N ARG A 39 13.70 5.73 17.12
CA ARG A 39 13.91 4.28 17.10
C ARG A 39 12.99 3.59 16.08
N ALA A 40 11.72 3.98 15.99
CA ALA A 40 10.80 3.45 14.99
C ALA A 40 11.28 3.69 13.55
N LEU A 41 11.78 4.90 13.25
CA LEU A 41 12.36 5.22 11.94
C LEU A 41 13.59 4.38 11.63
N ARG A 42 14.50 4.19 12.59
CA ARG A 42 15.69 3.32 12.43
C ARG A 42 15.27 1.87 12.20
N THR A 43 14.34 1.36 13.00
CA THR A 43 13.78 0.02 12.84
C THR A 43 13.18 -0.19 11.46
N PHE A 44 12.39 0.77 10.96
CA PHE A 44 11.82 0.65 9.62
C PHE A 44 12.90 0.64 8.52
N ALA A 45 13.91 1.52 8.62
CA ALA A 45 15.04 1.55 7.70
C ALA A 45 15.84 0.23 7.71
N GLU A 46 16.04 -0.37 8.88
CA GLU A 46 16.69 -1.68 9.01
C GLU A 46 15.86 -2.80 8.37
N VAL A 47 14.55 -2.80 8.60
CA VAL A 47 13.64 -3.79 7.98
C VAL A 47 13.67 -3.68 6.46
N LEU A 48 13.63 -2.45 5.91
CA LEU A 48 13.77 -2.21 4.47
C LEU A 48 15.11 -2.78 3.96
N THR A 49 16.21 -2.39 4.59
CA THR A 49 17.57 -2.78 4.18
C THR A 49 17.80 -4.29 4.22
N ARG A 50 17.22 -4.99 5.21
CA ARG A 50 17.37 -6.45 5.34
C ARG A 50 16.44 -7.25 4.41
N THR A 51 15.32 -6.67 3.99
CA THR A 51 14.29 -7.38 3.21
C THR A 51 14.44 -7.16 1.71
N LEU A 52 14.89 -5.97 1.31
CA LEU A 52 15.07 -5.56 -0.07
C LEU A 52 16.44 -6.00 -0.61
N ARG A 53 16.58 -5.98 -1.93
CA ARG A 53 17.81 -6.43 -2.60
C ARG A 53 18.88 -5.33 -2.49
N PRO A 54 20.17 -5.67 -2.54
CA PRO A 54 21.24 -4.67 -2.59
C PRO A 54 21.17 -3.70 -3.78
N SER A 55 20.48 -4.10 -4.86
CA SER A 55 20.24 -3.25 -6.04
C SER A 55 19.11 -2.25 -5.86
N ASP A 56 18.22 -2.47 -4.88
CA ASP A 56 17.10 -1.59 -4.61
C ASP A 56 17.63 -0.35 -3.87
N ILE A 57 17.11 0.82 -4.23
CA ILE A 57 17.58 2.09 -3.67
C ILE A 57 16.59 2.52 -2.60
N ILE A 58 17.07 2.72 -1.38
CA ILE A 58 16.26 3.16 -0.24
C ILE A 58 16.73 4.57 0.15
N ALA A 59 15.80 5.50 0.29
CA ALA A 59 16.07 6.85 0.76
C ALA A 59 14.98 7.30 1.73
N ARG A 60 15.35 8.01 2.80
CA ARG A 60 14.39 8.79 3.58
C ARG A 60 14.01 10.03 2.76
N TYR A 61 12.72 10.25 2.57
CA TYR A 61 12.20 11.32 1.72
C TYR A 61 11.93 12.59 2.53
N ASP A 62 11.19 12.43 3.62
CA ASP A 62 10.87 13.50 4.57
C ASP A 62 10.80 12.92 6.00
N ASP A 63 10.02 13.54 6.88
CA ASP A 63 9.94 13.23 8.31
C ASP A 63 9.73 11.74 8.58
N ASP A 64 8.65 11.16 8.10
CA ASP A 64 8.24 9.79 8.37
C ASP A 64 8.11 8.92 7.11
N ARG A 65 8.51 9.47 5.96
CA ARG A 65 8.41 8.75 4.68
C ARG A 65 9.74 8.29 4.13
N PHE A 66 9.65 7.15 3.45
CA PHE A 66 10.76 6.51 2.75
C PHE A 66 10.38 6.23 1.30
N VAL A 67 11.32 6.45 0.39
CA VAL A 67 11.19 6.04 -1.01
C VAL A 67 12.08 4.83 -1.25
N CYS A 68 11.51 3.82 -1.90
CA CYS A 68 12.22 2.67 -2.44
C CYS A 68 12.11 2.68 -3.97
N LEU A 69 13.23 2.55 -4.68
CA LEU A 69 13.26 2.36 -6.13
C LEU A 69 13.70 0.92 -6.43
N PHE A 70 12.98 0.28 -7.35
CA PHE A 70 13.22 -1.09 -7.78
C PHE A 70 13.64 -1.11 -9.26
N PRO A 71 14.95 -1.07 -9.55
CA PRO A 71 15.43 -1.13 -10.93
C PRO A 71 14.99 -2.42 -11.62
N SER A 72 14.69 -2.36 -12.93
CA SER A 72 14.33 -3.54 -13.72
C SER A 72 13.21 -4.39 -13.11
N THR A 73 12.25 -3.74 -12.43
CA THR A 73 11.21 -4.40 -11.63
C THR A 73 9.85 -3.78 -11.94
N SER A 74 8.84 -4.62 -12.17
CA SER A 74 7.46 -4.19 -12.38
C SER A 74 6.79 -3.79 -11.07
N ALA A 75 5.73 -2.99 -11.14
CA ALA A 75 4.93 -2.63 -9.96
C ALA A 75 4.43 -3.88 -9.18
N GLN A 76 4.02 -4.94 -9.88
CA GLN A 76 3.57 -6.19 -9.25
C GLN A 76 4.67 -6.89 -8.44
N HIS A 77 5.91 -6.92 -8.96
CA HIS A 77 7.03 -7.48 -8.21
C HIS A 77 7.45 -6.57 -7.04
N ALA A 78 7.32 -5.26 -7.19
CA ALA A 78 7.51 -4.32 -6.08
C ALA A 78 6.46 -4.53 -4.98
N VAL A 79 5.19 -4.82 -5.32
CA VAL A 79 4.16 -5.21 -4.32
C VAL A 79 4.62 -6.42 -3.53
N ALA A 80 5.07 -7.49 -4.18
CA ALA A 80 5.55 -8.68 -3.49
C ALA A 80 6.76 -8.37 -2.59
N ALA A 81 7.65 -7.48 -3.00
CA ALA A 81 8.76 -7.03 -2.15
C ALA A 81 8.28 -6.24 -0.93
N MET A 82 7.32 -5.34 -1.11
CA MET A 82 6.79 -4.50 -0.03
C MET A 82 5.86 -5.25 0.93
N GLU A 83 5.15 -6.29 0.47
CA GLU A 83 4.44 -7.20 1.37
C GLU A 83 5.40 -7.98 2.27
N ARG A 84 6.54 -8.45 1.72
CA ARG A 84 7.61 -9.04 2.55
C ARG A 84 8.13 -8.05 3.59
N VAL A 85 8.32 -6.79 3.22
CA VAL A 85 8.72 -5.72 4.16
C VAL A 85 7.69 -5.59 5.28
N ARG A 86 6.40 -5.54 4.94
CA ARG A 86 5.31 -5.41 5.90
C ARG A 86 5.27 -6.59 6.87
N GLU A 87 5.41 -7.82 6.37
CA GLU A 87 5.48 -9.03 7.20
C GLU A 87 6.73 -9.04 8.10
N SER A 88 7.90 -8.72 7.54
CA SER A 88 9.15 -8.60 8.29
C SER A 88 9.06 -7.55 9.40
N LEU A 89 8.37 -6.43 9.16
CA LEU A 89 8.16 -5.40 10.17
C LEU A 89 7.36 -5.94 11.36
N VAL A 90 6.27 -6.66 11.10
CA VAL A 90 5.45 -7.28 12.16
C VAL A 90 6.29 -8.25 13.00
N LEU A 91 7.08 -9.11 12.35
CA LEU A 91 7.95 -10.06 13.05
C LEU A 91 9.04 -9.36 13.86
N HIS A 92 9.63 -8.30 13.32
CA HIS A 92 10.67 -7.54 14.00
C HIS A 92 10.12 -6.81 15.24
N LEU A 93 8.95 -6.18 15.11
CA LEU A 93 8.30 -5.48 16.23
C LEU A 93 7.82 -6.43 17.33
N ALA A 94 7.50 -7.68 17.00
CA ALA A 94 7.15 -8.70 17.99
C ALA A 94 8.30 -9.03 18.97
N LEU A 95 9.54 -8.65 18.66
CA LEU A 95 10.68 -8.77 19.57
C LEU A 95 10.65 -7.76 20.73
N GLY A 96 9.83 -6.71 20.64
CA GLY A 96 9.54 -5.80 21.75
C GLY A 96 10.56 -4.69 22.01
N GLU A 97 11.51 -4.46 21.10
CA GLU A 97 12.53 -3.40 21.25
C GLU A 97 11.97 -1.99 21.03
N VAL A 98 10.87 -1.87 20.27
CA VAL A 98 10.18 -0.63 19.93
C VAL A 98 8.67 -0.86 20.02
N ALA A 99 7.90 0.15 20.42
CA ALA A 99 6.44 0.04 20.42
C ALA A 99 5.94 -0.25 19.01
N PRO A 100 4.89 -1.08 18.85
CA PRO A 100 4.44 -1.49 17.52
C PRO A 100 3.90 -0.29 16.74
N PHE A 101 4.31 -0.19 15.48
CA PHE A 101 3.79 0.78 14.52
C PHE A 101 3.50 0.07 13.19
N ARG A 102 2.81 0.77 12.29
CA ARG A 102 2.42 0.27 10.98
C ARG A 102 2.93 1.22 9.91
N ALA A 103 2.95 0.76 8.66
CA ALA A 103 3.28 1.60 7.53
C ALA A 103 2.34 1.30 6.36
N SER A 104 1.95 2.35 5.65
CA SER A 104 1.22 2.27 4.40
C SER A 104 2.15 2.54 3.23
N VAL A 105 1.94 1.85 2.11
CA VAL A 105 2.83 1.90 0.95
C VAL A 105 2.04 2.16 -0.32
N GLY A 106 2.44 3.17 -1.07
CA GLY A 106 1.95 3.47 -2.41
C GLY A 106 3.00 3.10 -3.45
N ILE A 107 2.63 2.30 -4.44
CA ILE A 107 3.53 1.80 -5.49
C ILE A 107 3.09 2.33 -6.86
N VAL A 108 4.05 2.71 -7.70
CA VAL A 108 3.81 3.13 -9.07
C VAL A 108 4.85 2.52 -10.01
N GLY A 109 4.43 2.12 -11.21
CA GLY A 109 5.31 1.69 -12.29
C GLY A 109 5.86 2.89 -13.07
N SER A 110 7.08 2.77 -13.59
CA SER A 110 7.73 3.81 -14.40
C SER A 110 6.97 4.23 -15.66
N GLU A 111 6.07 3.39 -16.13
CA GLU A 111 5.20 3.56 -17.29
C GLU A 111 4.01 4.49 -17.02
N GLU A 112 3.63 4.69 -15.76
CA GLU A 112 2.43 5.45 -15.38
C GLU A 112 2.64 6.97 -15.51
N ALA A 113 3.89 7.45 -15.49
CA ALA A 113 4.18 8.86 -15.67
C ALA A 113 5.57 9.17 -16.24
N THR A 114 5.68 10.34 -16.86
CA THR A 114 6.91 10.77 -17.56
C THR A 114 7.85 11.58 -16.67
N THR A 115 7.40 12.10 -15.52
CA THR A 115 8.24 12.91 -14.64
C THR A 115 8.38 12.26 -13.26
N PRO A 116 9.54 12.42 -12.60
CA PRO A 116 9.73 12.01 -11.20
C PRO A 116 8.64 12.53 -10.26
N GLU A 117 8.23 13.79 -10.46
CA GLU A 117 7.24 14.47 -9.64
C GLU A 117 5.86 13.80 -9.79
N ALA A 118 5.44 13.51 -11.02
CA ALA A 118 4.17 12.84 -11.28
C ALA A 118 4.15 11.40 -10.74
N LEU A 119 5.28 10.67 -10.80
CA LEU A 119 5.38 9.35 -10.16
C LEU A 119 5.20 9.44 -8.64
N LEU A 120 5.81 10.43 -7.99
CA LEU A 120 5.64 10.66 -6.56
C LEU A 120 4.19 11.01 -6.21
N GLU A 121 3.56 11.92 -6.96
CA GLU A 121 2.14 12.28 -6.78
C GLU A 121 1.22 11.05 -6.90
N LEU A 122 1.47 10.18 -7.89
CA LEU A 122 0.73 8.92 -8.06
C LEU A 122 0.92 7.96 -6.88
N ALA A 123 2.12 7.90 -6.30
CA ALA A 123 2.40 7.08 -5.13
C ALA A 123 1.78 7.67 -3.84
N GLU A 124 1.76 8.99 -3.69
CA GLU A 124 1.06 9.69 -2.60
C GLU A 124 -0.45 9.39 -2.63
N MET A 125 -1.08 9.48 -3.79
CA MET A 125 -2.50 9.12 -3.94
C MET A 125 -2.78 7.64 -3.57
N ALA A 126 -1.84 6.74 -3.84
CA ALA A 126 -1.94 5.34 -3.42
C ALA A 126 -1.82 5.18 -1.89
N ILE A 127 -0.98 5.97 -1.21
CA ILE A 127 -0.93 6.03 0.25
C ILE A 127 -2.23 6.57 0.83
N ASP A 128 -2.78 7.64 0.25
CA ASP A 128 -4.06 8.20 0.70
C ASP A 128 -5.18 7.16 0.62
N LEU A 129 -5.23 6.40 -0.49
CA LEU A 129 -6.15 5.27 -0.62
C LEU A 129 -5.86 4.17 0.41
N ALA A 130 -4.59 3.88 0.70
CA ALA A 130 -4.21 2.90 1.72
C ALA A 130 -4.73 3.29 3.11
N LYS A 131 -4.50 4.55 3.50
CA LYS A 131 -4.91 5.13 4.79
C LYS A 131 -6.42 5.24 4.91
N ALA A 132 -7.12 5.65 3.84
CA ALA A 132 -8.58 5.70 3.79
C ALA A 132 -9.22 4.31 4.00
N ASN A 133 -8.51 3.23 3.65
CA ASN A 133 -8.95 1.86 3.87
C ASN A 133 -8.41 1.23 5.17
N GLY A 134 -7.95 2.03 6.13
CA GLY A 134 -7.51 1.56 7.45
C GLY A 134 -6.00 1.33 7.60
N GLY A 135 -5.19 1.79 6.64
CA GLY A 135 -3.73 1.75 6.69
C GLY A 135 -3.14 0.35 6.60
N ASN A 136 -1.86 0.23 6.98
CA ASN A 136 -1.09 -1.01 7.07
C ASN A 136 -1.20 -1.92 5.83
N ARG A 137 -1.04 -1.34 4.64
CA ARG A 137 -1.24 -2.05 3.38
C ARG A 137 -0.41 -1.46 2.24
N VAL A 138 -0.21 -2.29 1.22
CA VAL A 138 0.38 -1.91 -0.05
C VAL A 138 -0.72 -1.66 -1.07
N VAL A 139 -0.66 -0.51 -1.75
CA VAL A 139 -1.59 -0.11 -2.82
C VAL A 139 -0.78 0.27 -4.05
N VAL A 140 -1.22 -0.16 -5.23
CA VAL A 140 -0.63 0.25 -6.51
C VAL A 140 -1.47 1.35 -7.13
N SER A 141 -0.83 2.44 -7.56
CA SER A 141 -1.46 3.52 -8.31
C SER A 141 -2.02 2.99 -9.64
N GLY A 142 -3.16 3.51 -10.08
CA GLY A 142 -3.82 3.06 -11.32
C GLY A 142 -4.62 1.75 -11.20
N VAL A 143 -4.43 0.94 -10.16
CA VAL A 143 -5.34 -0.16 -9.85
C VAL A 143 -6.56 0.41 -9.14
N THR A 144 -7.59 0.73 -9.92
CA THR A 144 -8.93 0.88 -9.35
C THR A 144 -9.24 -0.44 -8.63
N PRO A 145 -9.60 -0.46 -7.33
CA PRO A 145 -10.03 -1.70 -6.70
C PRO A 145 -11.12 -2.32 -7.58
N PRO A 146 -11.14 -3.65 -7.79
CA PRO A 146 -12.22 -4.26 -8.57
C PRO A 146 -13.51 -3.74 -7.98
N SER A 147 -14.28 -3.03 -8.79
CA SER A 147 -15.56 -2.46 -8.41
C SER A 147 -16.36 -3.61 -7.82
N VAL A 148 -16.50 -3.61 -6.49
CA VAL A 148 -17.43 -4.49 -5.80
C VAL A 148 -18.79 -4.08 -6.33
N SER A 149 -19.24 -4.85 -7.31
CA SER A 149 -20.59 -4.80 -7.82
C SER A 149 -21.44 -5.23 -6.65
N SER A 150 -22.02 -4.25 -5.96
CA SER A 150 -23.08 -4.48 -4.99
C SER A 150 -24.08 -5.45 -5.63
N PRO A 151 -24.48 -6.54 -4.97
CA PRO A 151 -25.49 -7.41 -5.54
C PRO A 151 -26.74 -6.58 -5.78
N SER A 152 -27.13 -6.48 -7.04
CA SER A 152 -28.41 -5.91 -7.46
C SER A 152 -29.51 -6.55 -6.60
N PRO A 153 -30.41 -5.78 -5.97
CA PRO A 153 -31.48 -6.37 -5.19
C PRO A 153 -32.33 -7.24 -6.12
N ALA A 154 -32.37 -8.53 -5.80
CA ALA A 154 -33.11 -9.53 -6.54
C ALA A 154 -34.56 -9.05 -6.75
N ALA A 155 -35.00 -9.08 -8.01
CA ALA A 155 -36.37 -8.81 -8.37
C ALA A 155 -37.29 -9.76 -7.58
N SER A 156 -38.21 -9.18 -6.80
CA SER A 156 -39.28 -9.91 -6.14
C SER A 156 -40.08 -10.70 -7.18
N PRO A 157 -40.39 -11.99 -6.93
CA PRO A 157 -41.28 -12.71 -7.83
C PRO A 157 -42.71 -12.17 -7.70
N SER A 158 -43.33 -11.89 -8.86
CA SER A 158 -44.75 -11.55 -8.98
C SER A 158 -45.64 -12.69 -8.44
N PRO A 159 -46.76 -12.39 -7.77
CA PRO A 159 -47.68 -13.42 -7.29
C PRO A 159 -48.39 -14.11 -8.46
N THR A 160 -48.24 -15.43 -8.54
CA THR A 160 -49.05 -16.26 -9.45
C THR A 160 -50.47 -16.34 -8.91
N ALA A 161 -51.44 -16.03 -9.76
CA ALA A 161 -52.86 -16.13 -9.49
C ALA A 161 -53.28 -17.60 -9.27
N SER A 162 -53.96 -17.87 -8.16
CA SER A 162 -54.72 -19.11 -7.95
C SER A 162 -55.99 -19.10 -8.80
N PRO A 163 -56.32 -20.17 -9.54
CA PRO A 163 -57.68 -20.39 -9.98
C PRO A 163 -58.45 -21.13 -8.87
N PHE A 164 -59.64 -20.63 -8.59
CA PHE A 164 -60.70 -21.32 -7.87
C PHE A 164 -60.90 -22.76 -8.36
N SER A 165 -61.25 -23.67 -7.45
CA SER A 165 -62.25 -24.72 -7.70
C SER A 165 -62.80 -25.25 -6.37
N ASP A 166 -64.10 -25.06 -6.19
CA ASP A 166 -64.97 -25.70 -5.21
C ASP A 166 -64.81 -27.23 -5.16
N ASN A 167 -64.96 -27.82 -3.96
CA ASN A 167 -65.79 -29.02 -3.79
C ASN A 167 -66.12 -29.31 -2.31
N GLU A 168 -67.34 -28.95 -1.92
CA GLU A 168 -68.40 -29.84 -1.42
C GLU A 168 -68.11 -31.04 -0.46
N TRP A 169 -68.68 -30.92 0.76
CA TRP A 169 -69.31 -31.86 1.73
C TRP A 169 -68.64 -33.20 2.14
N SER A 170 -68.37 -33.34 3.45
CA SER A 170 -69.18 -34.13 4.42
C SER A 170 -68.73 -33.87 5.85
#